data_AF-A0A6L8LF30-F1
#
_entry.id   AF-A0A6L8LF30-F1
#
_cell.length_a   1.000
_cell.length_b   1.000
_cell.length_c   1.000
_cell.angle_alpha   90.00
_cell.angle_beta   90.00
_cell.angle_gamma   90.00
#
_symmetry.space_group_name_H-M   'P 1'
#
loop_
_entity.id
_entity.type
_entity.pdbx_description
1 polymer ?
#
loop_
_entity_poly.entity_id
_entity_poly.type
_entity_poly.pdbx_seq_one_letter_code
_entity_poly.pdbx_strand_id
1 'polypeptide(L)'
;MAFEPDLFHSQYQLGRNDAPDGGSPVDAFDLADLFSDTFSWLDDPAEPGGDAFEVVRALRDDWQGWQGPSYSAGLRPAEIDRIDTEAWAKPDGVGGGKGGGSDGGGKGGGGNGGGKGGGNSGGGDTGLLDSYVSSADGSDYNIEIVFNGSWTAALQNAFVTAADAISSIILGDVADIIGGAYATDDITITAELSDIDGSGGILGQAGPTVYRTADYLPVAGIMQFDVADAEDFDGLGLFDDIVFHEMLHTIGFGTMWDLMGLTSGSIATQDLSFTGAMATEVYNTDFVALSGGTASGVPVEMDGGPGTAGGHWDEAAFGSEIMTGYINASNYLSEMTVAALEDMGYDTYLDNPFAAGDLTGSDPLSAINGTLFA
;
A
#
# COMPACT_ATOMS: atom_id res chain seq x y z
N MET A 1 36.80 -27.10 -52.30
CA MET A 1 37.16 -27.34 -50.89
C MET A 1 36.45 -26.28 -50.07
N ALA A 2 35.25 -26.63 -49.64
CA ALA A 2 34.43 -25.93 -48.66
C ALA A 2 34.16 -26.97 -47.56
N PHE A 3 34.21 -26.55 -46.31
CA PHE A 3 33.80 -27.36 -45.16
C PHE A 3 32.73 -26.60 -44.39
N GLU A 4 31.72 -27.35 -43.99
CA GLU A 4 30.37 -26.96 -43.57
C GLU A 4 30.27 -26.54 -42.10
N PRO A 5 29.15 -25.90 -41.70
CA PRO A 5 28.54 -26.04 -40.39
C PRO A 5 27.28 -26.91 -40.47
N ASP A 6 27.22 -27.95 -39.64
CA ASP A 6 26.08 -28.88 -39.54
C ASP A 6 25.14 -28.52 -38.38
N LEU A 7 23.85 -28.34 -38.75
CA LEU A 7 22.61 -28.86 -38.15
C LEU A 7 22.29 -28.57 -36.65
N PHE A 8 21.09 -28.15 -36.25
CA PHE A 8 19.78 -28.68 -36.64
C PHE A 8 18.66 -27.62 -36.57
N HIS A 9 17.81 -27.63 -37.60
CA HIS A 9 16.49 -27.02 -37.66
C HIS A 9 15.53 -28.13 -38.11
N SER A 10 14.42 -28.36 -37.41
CA SER A 10 13.29 -29.09 -38.01
C SER A 10 11.96 -28.50 -37.54
N GLN A 11 11.21 -28.09 -38.55
CA GLN A 11 9.84 -27.59 -38.53
C GLN A 11 8.85 -28.57 -37.93
N TYR A 12 7.71 -28.08 -37.42
CA TYR A 12 6.40 -28.65 -37.78
C TYR A 12 5.30 -27.58 -37.73
N GLN A 13 4.51 -27.54 -38.81
CA GLN A 13 3.36 -26.68 -39.05
C GLN A 13 2.08 -27.18 -38.35
N LEU A 14 1.20 -26.22 -38.03
CA LEU A 14 -0.27 -26.24 -38.03
C LEU A 14 -1.00 -27.59 -37.99
N GLY A 15 -1.74 -27.81 -36.90
CA GLY A 15 -2.84 -28.77 -36.81
C GLY A 15 -3.94 -28.23 -35.90
N ARG A 16 -4.99 -27.66 -36.51
CA ARG A 16 -6.30 -27.45 -35.88
C ARG A 16 -6.96 -28.82 -35.79
N ASN A 17 -7.36 -29.27 -34.59
CA ASN A 17 -8.65 -29.90 -34.27
C ASN A 17 -8.58 -30.72 -32.98
N ASP A 18 -9.65 -30.52 -32.19
CA ASP A 18 -10.28 -31.44 -31.23
C ASP A 18 -9.60 -31.67 -29.88
N ALA A 19 -10.14 -30.97 -28.87
CA ALA A 19 -10.09 -31.38 -27.46
C ALA A 19 -10.70 -32.79 -27.29
N PRO A 20 -10.21 -33.55 -26.30
CA PRO A 20 -11.07 -33.72 -25.12
C PRO A 20 -10.33 -33.62 -23.78
N ASP A 21 -11.03 -33.03 -22.82
CA ASP A 21 -10.86 -32.96 -21.36
C ASP A 21 -9.69 -33.72 -20.71
N GLY A 22 -8.95 -33.01 -19.84
CA GLY A 22 -8.25 -33.67 -18.72
C GLY A 22 -6.94 -33.10 -18.20
N GLY A 23 -6.56 -31.85 -18.52
CA GLY A 23 -5.36 -31.21 -17.97
C GLY A 23 -5.71 -29.96 -17.16
N SER A 24 -5.39 -29.95 -15.87
CA SER A 24 -5.49 -28.78 -14.99
C SER A 24 -4.77 -27.56 -15.59
N PRO A 25 -5.39 -26.38 -15.63
CA PRO A 25 -4.69 -25.15 -15.94
C PRO A 25 -3.61 -24.89 -14.88
N VAL A 26 -2.52 -24.26 -15.30
CA VAL A 26 -1.56 -23.55 -14.45
C VAL A 26 -2.25 -22.87 -13.27
N ASP A 27 -1.69 -23.01 -12.07
CA ASP A 27 -2.26 -22.51 -10.82
C ASP A 27 -2.73 -21.06 -10.99
N ALA A 28 -4.05 -20.88 -10.94
CA ALA A 28 -4.68 -19.58 -10.97
C ALA A 28 -4.39 -18.93 -9.60
N PHE A 29 -3.65 -17.82 -9.61
CA PHE A 29 -3.63 -16.87 -8.50
C PHE A 29 -5.07 -16.60 -8.06
N ASP A 30 -5.38 -16.80 -6.78
CA ASP A 30 -6.69 -16.47 -6.25
C ASP A 30 -6.78 -14.95 -6.14
N LEU A 31 -7.74 -14.34 -6.83
CA LEU A 31 -7.90 -12.89 -6.90
C LEU A 31 -8.34 -12.28 -5.54
N ALA A 32 -8.67 -13.14 -4.57
CA ALA A 32 -8.84 -12.75 -3.17
C ALA A 32 -7.54 -12.26 -2.51
N ASP A 33 -6.36 -12.63 -3.04
CA ASP A 33 -5.06 -12.27 -2.45
C ASP A 33 -4.64 -10.81 -2.72
N LEU A 34 -5.28 -10.09 -3.65
CA LEU A 34 -5.00 -8.67 -3.93
C LEU A 34 -5.80 -7.70 -3.05
N PHE A 35 -6.94 -8.15 -2.53
CA PHE A 35 -7.77 -7.47 -1.54
C PHE A 35 -7.63 -8.19 -0.20
N SER A 36 -6.38 -8.47 0.20
CA SER A 36 -6.14 -9.42 1.28
C SER A 36 -6.76 -8.94 2.59
N ASP A 37 -6.75 -7.65 2.87
CA ASP A 37 -7.10 -7.18 4.20
C ASP A 37 -8.57 -6.84 4.37
N THR A 38 -9.39 -7.87 4.64
CA THR A 38 -10.74 -7.66 5.18
C THR A 38 -10.63 -7.61 6.71
N PHE A 39 -10.78 -6.42 7.27
CA PHE A 39 -10.45 -6.09 8.66
C PHE A 39 -11.47 -6.64 9.68
N SER A 40 -11.01 -7.32 10.73
CA SER A 40 -11.88 -7.74 11.87
C SER A 40 -11.19 -7.69 13.25
N TRP A 41 -10.19 -6.82 13.42
CA TRP A 41 -9.04 -6.91 14.34
C TRP A 41 -9.22 -6.63 15.84
N LEU A 42 -10.36 -6.91 16.46
CA LEU A 42 -10.41 -6.89 17.92
C LEU A 42 -9.86 -8.22 18.50
N ASP A 43 -8.53 -8.37 18.60
CA ASP A 43 -7.81 -8.97 19.74
C ASP A 43 -6.33 -9.29 19.44
N ASP A 44 -5.40 -8.68 20.20
CA ASP A 44 -4.17 -9.36 20.64
C ASP A 44 -4.52 -10.22 21.88
N PRO A 45 -4.33 -11.55 21.86
CA PRO A 45 -4.58 -12.40 23.01
C PRO A 45 -3.63 -12.19 24.21
N ALA A 46 -2.60 -11.34 24.12
CA ALA A 46 -1.54 -11.21 25.13
C ALA A 46 -1.67 -10.04 26.13
N GLU A 47 -2.54 -9.04 25.93
CA GLU A 47 -2.57 -7.83 26.78
C GLU A 47 -3.48 -7.94 28.05
N PRO A 48 -2.99 -7.58 29.26
CA PRO A 48 -3.77 -7.60 30.49
C PRO A 48 -4.73 -6.40 30.59
N GLY A 49 -6.01 -6.68 30.38
CA GLY A 49 -7.10 -5.69 30.24
C GLY A 49 -7.20 -4.55 31.27
N GLY A 50 -7.42 -3.35 30.72
CA GLY A 50 -7.93 -2.15 31.39
C GLY A 50 -9.36 -1.78 30.95
N ASP A 51 -9.98 -0.80 31.61
CA ASP A 51 -11.42 -0.46 31.49
C ASP A 51 -11.91 -0.09 30.08
N ALA A 52 -11.04 0.31 29.16
CA ALA A 52 -11.38 0.53 27.74
C ALA A 52 -11.83 -0.77 27.03
N PHE A 53 -11.41 -1.93 27.56
CA PHE A 53 -11.70 -3.25 27.01
C PHE A 53 -12.98 -3.89 27.59
N GLU A 54 -13.69 -3.26 28.53
CA GLU A 54 -14.98 -3.81 29.02
C GLU A 54 -16.13 -3.59 28.02
N VAL A 55 -16.11 -2.52 27.22
CA VAL A 55 -17.06 -2.32 26.11
C VAL A 55 -16.78 -3.31 24.99
N VAL A 56 -15.50 -3.53 24.67
CA VAL A 56 -15.03 -4.54 23.70
C VAL A 56 -15.41 -5.97 24.13
N ARG A 57 -15.24 -6.32 25.42
CA ARG A 57 -15.66 -7.63 25.95
C ARG A 57 -17.16 -7.88 25.93
N ALA A 58 -17.99 -6.84 25.99
CA ALA A 58 -19.45 -7.00 25.93
C ALA A 58 -19.93 -7.40 24.53
N LEU A 59 -19.17 -7.09 23.48
CA LEU A 59 -19.44 -7.49 22.09
C LEU A 59 -19.04 -8.95 21.80
N ARG A 60 -18.07 -9.50 22.56
CA ARG A 60 -17.58 -10.88 22.47
C ARG A 60 -18.61 -11.95 22.83
N ASP A 61 -19.44 -11.73 23.85
CA ASP A 61 -20.26 -12.80 24.45
C ASP A 61 -21.43 -13.25 23.54
N ASP A 62 -21.75 -12.50 22.48
CA ASP A 62 -22.79 -12.85 21.49
C ASP A 62 -22.25 -13.77 20.37
N TRP A 63 -20.92 -13.85 20.16
CA TRP A 63 -20.32 -14.51 19.00
C TRP A 63 -19.73 -15.91 19.26
N GLN A 64 -19.37 -16.27 20.50
CA GLN A 64 -18.82 -17.61 20.83
C GLN A 64 -19.79 -18.80 20.58
N GLY A 65 -21.04 -18.52 20.19
CA GLY A 65 -22.05 -19.54 19.86
C GLY A 65 -22.39 -19.67 18.37
N TRP A 66 -21.84 -18.83 17.48
CA TRP A 66 -22.29 -18.78 16.10
C TRP A 66 -21.40 -19.61 15.16
N GLN A 67 -21.85 -20.84 14.86
CA GLN A 67 -21.43 -21.55 13.65
C GLN A 67 -22.38 -21.17 12.50
N GLY A 68 -22.17 -19.98 11.95
CA GLY A 68 -22.87 -19.44 10.78
C GLY A 68 -22.29 -19.95 9.45
N PRO A 69 -23.07 -19.94 8.35
CA PRO A 69 -22.67 -20.56 7.10
C PRO A 69 -21.56 -19.75 6.44
N SER A 70 -20.62 -20.45 5.81
CA SER A 70 -19.63 -19.87 4.89
C SER A 70 -20.35 -19.07 3.80
N TYR A 71 -20.32 -17.74 3.94
CA TYR A 71 -20.73 -16.84 2.89
C TYR A 71 -19.53 -16.64 1.96
N SER A 72 -19.65 -17.17 0.75
CA SER A 72 -18.91 -16.61 -0.39
C SER A 72 -19.31 -15.14 -0.50
N ALA A 73 -18.41 -14.22 -0.16
CA ALA A 73 -18.58 -12.81 -0.48
C ALA A 73 -18.90 -12.74 -1.98
N GLY A 74 -20.08 -12.23 -2.31
CA GLY A 74 -20.59 -12.13 -3.66
C GLY A 74 -19.90 -11.00 -4.44
N LEU A 75 -18.57 -10.95 -4.42
CA LEU A 75 -17.78 -10.07 -5.27
C LEU A 75 -17.61 -10.77 -6.62
N ARG A 76 -18.01 -10.08 -7.70
CA ARG A 76 -17.67 -10.53 -9.05
C ARG A 76 -16.20 -10.18 -9.29
N PRO A 77 -15.34 -11.14 -9.68
CA PRO A 77 -13.94 -10.86 -9.96
C PRO A 77 -13.86 -10.07 -11.27
N ALA A 78 -13.66 -8.74 -11.19
CA ALA A 78 -13.54 -7.90 -12.38
C ALA A 78 -12.93 -6.50 -12.17
N GLU A 79 -12.00 -6.26 -11.24
CA GLU A 79 -11.41 -4.90 -11.11
C GLU A 79 -9.90 -4.89 -10.82
N ILE A 80 -9.16 -5.88 -11.35
CA ILE A 80 -7.69 -5.82 -11.38
C ILE A 80 -7.25 -5.83 -12.84
N ASP A 81 -6.77 -4.69 -13.32
CA ASP A 81 -6.24 -4.56 -14.69
C ASP A 81 -4.71 -4.49 -14.66
N ARG A 82 -4.07 -5.12 -15.65
CA ARG A 82 -2.60 -5.11 -15.80
C ARG A 82 -2.24 -4.15 -16.92
N ILE A 83 -1.42 -3.15 -16.62
CA ILE A 83 -0.96 -2.20 -17.63
C ILE A 83 0.45 -2.58 -18.07
N ASP A 84 0.56 -3.11 -19.28
CA ASP A 84 1.85 -3.28 -19.96
C ASP A 84 2.40 -1.91 -20.37
N THR A 85 3.50 -1.49 -19.75
CA THR A 85 4.20 -0.23 -20.08
C THR A 85 4.91 -0.27 -21.45
N GLU A 86 4.91 -1.41 -22.15
CA GLU A 86 5.55 -1.59 -23.46
C GLU A 86 4.56 -1.66 -24.65
N ALA A 87 3.70 -0.66 -24.83
CA ALA A 87 2.89 -0.60 -26.05
C ALA A 87 2.48 0.82 -26.49
N TRP A 88 3.44 1.75 -26.62
CA TRP A 88 3.23 2.90 -27.51
C TRP A 88 4.49 3.36 -28.24
N ALA A 89 5.00 2.50 -29.12
CA ALA A 89 5.94 2.93 -30.16
C ALA A 89 5.25 3.96 -31.08
N LYS A 90 5.87 5.13 -31.20
CA LYS A 90 5.45 6.25 -32.06
C LYS A 90 5.21 5.79 -33.51
N PRO A 91 4.16 6.28 -34.20
CA PRO A 91 4.22 6.44 -35.64
C PRO A 91 4.92 7.77 -35.96
N ASP A 92 6.08 7.68 -36.60
CA ASP A 92 6.72 8.79 -37.30
C ASP A 92 5.77 9.38 -38.36
N GLY A 93 5.60 10.70 -38.41
CA GLY A 93 4.95 11.33 -39.57
C GLY A 93 4.33 12.72 -39.43
N VAL A 94 5.17 13.76 -39.34
CA VAL A 94 5.07 15.08 -40.01
C VAL A 94 3.79 15.94 -39.87
N GLY A 95 4.00 17.13 -39.27
CA GLY A 95 3.32 18.40 -39.57
C GLY A 95 2.36 18.84 -38.46
N GLY A 96 2.49 19.96 -37.76
CA GLY A 96 3.22 21.20 -37.98
C GLY A 96 2.33 22.32 -37.40
N GLY A 97 2.83 23.12 -36.47
CA GLY A 97 2.02 24.21 -35.89
C GLY A 97 2.71 24.97 -34.77
N LYS A 98 3.28 26.13 -35.12
CA LYS A 98 3.91 27.12 -34.24
C LYS A 98 2.91 27.83 -33.32
N GLY A 99 3.42 28.29 -32.17
CA GLY A 99 2.98 29.50 -31.45
C GLY A 99 3.33 29.42 -29.98
N GLY A 100 4.51 29.87 -29.54
CA GLY A 100 4.73 31.25 -29.03
C GLY A 100 4.59 31.22 -27.50
N GLY A 101 5.63 31.23 -26.67
CA GLY A 101 6.72 32.18 -26.61
C GLY A 101 6.34 33.31 -25.65
N SER A 102 6.82 33.27 -24.41
CA SER A 102 7.01 34.44 -23.54
C SER A 102 7.90 34.07 -22.35
N ASP A 103 9.14 34.54 -22.41
CA ASP A 103 10.10 34.60 -21.31
C ASP A 103 9.61 35.55 -20.21
N GLY A 104 9.90 35.20 -18.96
CA GLY A 104 9.67 36.07 -17.79
C GLY A 104 10.59 35.70 -16.65
N GLY A 105 11.86 36.11 -16.74
CA GLY A 105 12.83 35.94 -15.65
C GLY A 105 12.52 36.83 -14.44
N GLY A 106 12.72 36.28 -13.24
CA GLY A 106 12.72 37.02 -11.97
C GLY A 106 13.59 36.29 -10.95
N LYS A 107 14.72 36.90 -10.58
CA LYS A 107 15.63 36.42 -9.53
C LYS A 107 15.11 36.81 -8.13
N GLY A 108 15.21 35.86 -7.20
CA GLY A 108 15.89 36.05 -5.92
C GLY A 108 15.04 36.27 -4.67
N GLY A 109 15.41 35.55 -3.61
CA GLY A 109 15.19 35.96 -2.22
C GLY A 109 14.66 34.85 -1.31
N GLY A 110 15.54 34.26 -0.50
CA GLY A 110 15.16 33.35 0.58
C GLY A 110 14.46 34.06 1.74
N GLY A 111 13.75 33.28 2.55
CA GLY A 111 13.11 33.74 3.78
C GLY A 111 12.24 32.67 4.42
N ASN A 112 12.78 32.07 5.48
CA ASN A 112 12.10 31.20 6.43
C ASN A 112 10.96 31.96 7.16
N GLY A 113 9.84 31.30 7.46
CA GLY A 113 8.84 31.85 8.38
C GLY A 113 7.44 31.26 8.23
N GLY A 114 7.04 30.43 9.20
CA GLY A 114 5.67 29.98 9.37
C GLY A 114 4.68 31.11 9.63
N GLY A 115 3.42 30.86 9.28
CA GLY A 115 2.32 31.79 9.53
C GLY A 115 0.99 31.29 8.97
N LYS A 116 0.10 30.88 9.89
CA LYS A 116 -1.35 30.81 9.68
C LYS A 116 -1.89 32.08 9.01
N GLY A 117 -2.84 31.93 8.10
CA GLY A 117 -3.69 33.05 7.67
C GLY A 117 -4.48 32.74 6.40
N GLY A 118 -5.74 32.36 6.56
CA GLY A 118 -6.65 32.07 5.47
C GLY A 118 -7.26 33.27 4.75
N GLY A 119 -8.10 32.95 3.78
CA GLY A 119 -9.17 33.81 3.28
C GLY A 119 -9.39 33.75 1.77
N ASN A 120 -10.47 33.11 1.32
CA ASN A 120 -11.41 33.81 0.44
C ASN A 120 -12.85 33.30 0.60
N SER A 121 -13.79 34.23 0.45
CA SER A 121 -15.21 34.12 0.81
C SER A 121 -16.10 33.58 -0.31
N GLY A 122 -17.20 32.91 0.06
CA GLY A 122 -18.50 33.15 -0.58
C GLY A 122 -19.24 31.95 -1.18
N GLY A 123 -19.43 30.87 -0.42
CA GLY A 123 -20.42 29.84 -0.74
C GLY A 123 -20.20 28.57 0.05
N GLY A 124 -20.82 28.45 1.23
CA GLY A 124 -21.00 27.21 2.00
C GLY A 124 -19.85 26.20 1.94
N ASP A 125 -18.62 26.62 2.24
CA ASP A 125 -17.48 25.72 2.33
C ASP A 125 -17.64 24.90 3.62
N THR A 126 -18.01 23.63 3.47
CA THR A 126 -18.10 22.69 4.59
C THR A 126 -16.72 22.31 5.13
N GLY A 127 -15.64 22.72 4.45
CA GLY A 127 -14.27 22.27 4.73
C GLY A 127 -14.04 20.81 4.33
N LEU A 128 -14.92 20.23 3.51
CA LEU A 128 -14.81 18.87 3.00
C LEU A 128 -14.16 18.90 1.61
N LEU A 129 -13.35 17.89 1.35
CA LEU A 129 -12.60 17.71 0.11
C LEU A 129 -13.30 16.69 -0.79
N ASP A 130 -13.43 16.99 -2.08
CA ASP A 130 -13.78 15.98 -3.09
C ASP A 130 -12.55 15.12 -3.43
N SER A 131 -11.37 15.74 -3.42
CA SER A 131 -10.07 15.08 -3.59
C SER A 131 -8.94 15.84 -2.88
N TYR A 132 -7.82 15.14 -2.70
CA TYR A 132 -6.56 15.66 -2.16
C TYR A 132 -5.39 15.11 -2.97
N VAL A 133 -4.26 15.84 -3.04
CA VAL A 133 -3.00 15.34 -3.61
C VAL A 133 -1.90 15.74 -2.64
N SER A 134 -1.16 14.77 -2.10
CA SER A 134 0.03 15.04 -1.28
C SER A 134 1.17 15.56 -2.17
N SER A 135 2.01 16.44 -1.63
CA SER A 135 3.04 17.17 -2.40
C SER A 135 2.50 18.00 -3.58
N ALA A 136 2.75 19.31 -3.56
CA ALA A 136 2.31 20.19 -4.65
C ALA A 136 3.27 20.21 -5.86
N ASP A 137 4.40 19.50 -5.78
CA ASP A 137 5.39 19.40 -6.85
C ASP A 137 5.22 18.03 -7.53
N GLY A 138 4.63 18.01 -8.73
CA GLY A 138 4.41 16.79 -9.53
C GLY A 138 5.68 16.29 -10.20
N SER A 139 6.78 16.30 -9.46
CA SER A 139 8.06 15.68 -9.83
C SER A 139 8.66 14.88 -8.66
N ASP A 140 7.96 14.84 -7.54
CA ASP A 140 8.25 14.08 -6.33
C ASP A 140 7.02 13.19 -6.09
N TYR A 141 7.19 12.10 -5.34
CA TYR A 141 6.11 11.14 -5.09
C TYR A 141 4.86 11.78 -4.46
N ASN A 142 3.70 11.55 -5.06
CA ASN A 142 2.40 12.00 -4.60
C ASN A 142 1.37 10.88 -4.48
N ILE A 143 0.37 11.13 -3.65
CA ILE A 143 -0.81 10.27 -3.50
C ILE A 143 -2.02 11.17 -3.77
N GLU A 144 -2.72 10.88 -4.85
CA GLU A 144 -4.04 11.46 -5.08
C GLU A 144 -5.09 10.64 -4.31
N ILE A 145 -5.90 11.29 -3.49
CA ILE A 145 -7.04 10.69 -2.79
C ILE A 145 -8.32 11.24 -3.39
N VAL A 146 -9.23 10.35 -3.77
CA VAL A 146 -10.60 10.69 -4.20
C VAL A 146 -11.58 10.23 -3.14
N PHE A 147 -12.32 11.17 -2.54
CA PHE A 147 -13.26 10.86 -1.45
C PHE A 147 -14.66 10.57 -1.98
N ASN A 148 -15.15 9.36 -1.72
CA ASN A 148 -16.49 8.90 -2.07
C ASN A 148 -17.30 8.62 -0.81
N GLY A 149 -18.53 9.12 -0.75
CA GLY A 149 -19.43 8.90 0.38
C GLY A 149 -19.66 10.16 1.23
N SER A 150 -20.12 9.96 2.46
CA SER A 150 -20.44 11.06 3.38
C SER A 150 -19.38 11.17 4.45
N TRP A 151 -18.48 12.12 4.31
CA TRP A 151 -17.32 12.27 5.18
C TRP A 151 -17.48 13.38 6.22
N THR A 152 -16.75 13.25 7.32
CA THR A 152 -16.43 14.37 8.21
C THR A 152 -15.05 14.93 7.85
N ALA A 153 -14.80 16.20 8.19
CA ALA A 153 -13.49 16.81 7.96
C ALA A 153 -12.38 16.15 8.79
N ALA A 154 -12.72 15.56 9.95
CA ALA A 154 -11.76 14.83 10.78
C ALA A 154 -11.30 13.55 10.08
N LEU A 155 -12.25 12.73 9.60
CA LEU A 155 -11.93 11.49 8.88
C LEU A 155 -11.15 11.77 7.59
N GLN A 156 -11.48 12.82 6.82
CA GLN A 156 -10.67 13.18 5.65
C GLN A 156 -9.26 13.64 6.02
N ASN A 157 -9.09 14.30 7.17
CA ASN A 157 -7.78 14.77 7.60
C ASN A 157 -6.84 13.61 7.97
N ALA A 158 -7.35 12.45 8.41
CA ALA A 158 -6.55 11.25 8.62
C ALA A 158 -5.86 10.80 7.32
N PHE A 159 -6.61 10.76 6.22
CA PHE A 159 -6.09 10.42 4.88
C PHE A 159 -5.08 11.46 4.39
N VAL A 160 -5.39 12.74 4.55
CA VAL A 160 -4.47 13.84 4.18
C VAL A 160 -3.14 13.69 4.93
N THR A 161 -3.20 13.44 6.24
CA THR A 161 -2.01 13.34 7.08
C THR A 161 -1.19 12.09 6.75
N ALA A 162 -1.85 10.95 6.51
CA ALA A 162 -1.20 9.72 6.07
C ALA A 162 -0.51 9.90 4.71
N ALA A 163 -1.20 10.50 3.73
CA ALA A 163 -0.65 10.74 2.40
C ALA A 163 0.57 11.67 2.44
N ASP A 164 0.50 12.76 3.20
CA ASP A 164 1.63 13.66 3.41
C ASP A 164 2.80 12.98 4.12
N ALA A 165 2.52 12.12 5.10
CA ALA A 165 3.55 11.36 5.80
C ALA A 165 4.28 10.39 4.86
N ILE A 166 3.54 9.62 4.06
CA ILE A 166 4.11 8.67 3.09
C ILE A 166 4.90 9.42 2.00
N SER A 167 4.36 10.50 1.44
CA SER A 167 5.10 11.36 0.47
C SER A 167 6.29 12.09 1.08
N SER A 168 6.42 12.16 2.41
CA SER A 168 7.65 12.65 3.06
C SER A 168 8.71 11.56 3.25
N ILE A 169 8.29 10.29 3.20
CA ILE A 169 9.16 9.11 3.28
C ILE A 169 9.67 8.76 1.89
N ILE A 170 8.80 8.69 0.89
CA ILE A 170 9.12 8.37 -0.50
C ILE A 170 9.42 9.68 -1.22
N LEU A 171 10.68 9.84 -1.65
CA LEU A 171 11.18 11.07 -2.25
C LEU A 171 11.19 10.99 -3.79
N GLY A 172 11.37 9.79 -4.34
CA GLY A 172 11.50 9.62 -5.78
C GLY A 172 10.16 9.46 -6.48
N ASP A 173 10.07 10.15 -7.60
CA ASP A 173 9.02 10.05 -8.60
C ASP A 173 8.90 8.61 -9.14
N VAL A 174 7.67 8.10 -9.28
CA VAL A 174 7.36 6.83 -9.94
C VAL A 174 6.81 7.12 -11.33
N ALA A 175 7.15 6.29 -12.31
CA ALA A 175 6.79 6.55 -13.71
C ALA A 175 5.28 6.78 -13.92
N ASP A 176 4.93 7.91 -14.52
CA ASP A 176 3.54 8.28 -14.83
C ASP A 176 2.88 7.26 -15.76
N ILE A 177 1.59 7.02 -15.52
CA ILE A 177 0.71 6.39 -16.49
C ILE A 177 0.07 7.47 -17.37
N ILE A 178 0.56 7.59 -18.60
CA ILE A 178 0.08 8.62 -19.52
C ILE A 178 -1.16 8.14 -20.29
N GLY A 179 -2.32 8.65 -19.89
CA GLY A 179 -3.59 8.46 -20.60
C GLY A 179 -4.27 7.11 -20.33
N GLY A 180 -5.51 6.98 -20.79
CA GLY A 180 -6.37 5.84 -20.43
C GLY A 180 -7.22 6.12 -19.19
N ALA A 181 -7.84 5.07 -18.64
CA ALA A 181 -8.72 5.18 -17.47
C ALA A 181 -7.95 5.33 -16.15
N TYR A 182 -6.67 4.95 -16.14
CA TYR A 182 -5.78 4.97 -14.98
C TYR A 182 -4.65 5.98 -15.16
N ALA A 183 -4.91 7.08 -15.88
CA ALA A 183 -3.92 8.11 -16.04
C ALA A 183 -3.64 8.74 -14.67
N THR A 184 -2.43 8.54 -14.16
CA THR A 184 -1.98 8.99 -12.85
C THR A 184 -0.50 9.31 -12.92
N ASP A 185 -0.04 10.14 -12.00
CA ASP A 185 1.38 10.39 -11.75
C ASP A 185 1.96 9.15 -11.04
N ASP A 186 1.85 9.12 -9.72
CA ASP A 186 2.32 8.00 -8.91
C ASP A 186 1.20 6.99 -8.58
N ILE A 187 0.20 7.44 -7.81
CA ILE A 187 -0.93 6.60 -7.40
C ILE A 187 -2.21 7.42 -7.14
N THR A 188 -3.36 6.87 -7.54
CA THR A 188 -4.68 7.36 -7.12
C THR A 188 -5.36 6.37 -6.19
N ILE A 189 -5.73 6.79 -4.99
CA ILE A 189 -6.48 6.01 -4.01
C ILE A 189 -7.92 6.51 -3.95
N THR A 190 -8.88 5.60 -4.12
CA THR A 190 -10.29 5.90 -3.84
C THR A 190 -10.60 5.58 -2.38
N ALA A 191 -10.92 6.61 -1.59
CA ALA A 191 -11.36 6.47 -0.21
C ALA A 191 -12.89 6.42 -0.17
N GLU A 192 -13.45 5.31 0.30
CA GLU A 192 -14.90 5.09 0.41
C GLU A 192 -15.34 4.95 1.86
N LEU A 193 -16.40 5.68 2.22
CA LEU A 193 -17.07 5.53 3.51
C LEU A 193 -18.52 5.16 3.30
N SER A 194 -18.94 3.99 3.79
CA SER A 194 -20.27 3.43 3.57
C SER A 194 -20.79 2.65 4.78
N ASP A 195 -22.10 2.46 4.90
CA ASP A 195 -22.66 1.56 5.92
C ASP A 195 -22.39 0.10 5.49
N ILE A 196 -21.60 -0.65 6.25
CA ILE A 196 -21.27 -2.06 5.96
C ILE A 196 -22.09 -2.98 6.87
N ASP A 197 -21.80 -2.99 8.16
CA ASP A 197 -22.50 -3.78 9.18
C ASP A 197 -22.75 -3.04 10.52
N GLY A 198 -22.28 -1.79 10.64
CA GLY A 198 -22.42 -0.96 11.84
C GLY A 198 -21.17 -1.02 12.71
N SER A 199 -21.27 -0.71 14.00
CA SER A 199 -20.11 -0.77 14.88
C SER A 199 -19.67 -2.23 15.13
N GLY A 200 -18.40 -2.50 14.86
CA GLY A 200 -17.72 -3.78 14.96
C GLY A 200 -18.12 -4.76 13.85
N GLY A 201 -17.25 -5.70 13.56
CA GLY A 201 -17.44 -6.61 12.43
C GLY A 201 -16.40 -6.31 11.37
N ILE A 202 -16.84 -5.91 10.18
CA ILE A 202 -15.95 -5.51 9.09
C ILE A 202 -15.64 -4.03 9.24
N LEU A 203 -14.44 -3.71 9.70
CA LEU A 203 -14.02 -2.32 9.73
C LEU A 203 -13.85 -1.74 8.32
N GLY A 204 -13.41 -2.55 7.37
CA GLY A 204 -13.11 -2.10 6.03
C GLY A 204 -12.27 -3.07 5.21
N GLN A 205 -11.72 -2.55 4.12
CA GLN A 205 -10.72 -3.21 3.29
C GLN A 205 -9.85 -2.20 2.56
N ALA A 206 -8.58 -2.54 2.34
CA ALA A 206 -7.67 -1.73 1.54
C ALA A 206 -6.74 -2.57 0.67
N GLY A 207 -6.30 -1.98 -0.44
CA GLY A 207 -5.26 -2.59 -1.27
C GLY A 207 -5.15 -2.02 -2.68
N PRO A 208 -4.13 -2.48 -3.43
CA PRO A 208 -3.96 -2.13 -4.83
C PRO A 208 -5.11 -2.67 -5.68
N THR A 209 -5.51 -1.91 -6.69
CA THR A 209 -6.46 -2.34 -7.72
C THR A 209 -5.80 -2.44 -9.09
N VAL A 210 -4.77 -1.64 -9.34
CA VAL A 210 -3.98 -1.65 -10.57
C VAL A 210 -2.52 -1.44 -10.23
N TYR A 211 -1.62 -2.13 -10.93
CA TYR A 211 -0.18 -2.00 -10.78
C TYR A 211 0.53 -1.95 -12.13
N ARG A 212 1.73 -1.36 -12.13
CA ARG A 212 2.66 -1.33 -13.25
C ARG A 212 3.25 -2.72 -13.45
N THR A 213 3.23 -3.29 -14.67
CA THR A 213 3.81 -4.64 -14.87
C THR A 213 5.33 -4.65 -14.92
N ALA A 214 5.97 -3.48 -15.04
CA ALA A 214 7.41 -3.35 -15.13
C ALA A 214 8.13 -3.63 -13.80
N ASP A 215 7.55 -3.14 -12.71
CA ASP A 215 8.12 -3.13 -11.35
C ASP A 215 7.13 -3.59 -10.28
N TYR A 216 5.85 -3.79 -10.64
CA TYR A 216 4.76 -4.16 -9.74
C TYR A 216 4.34 -3.07 -8.75
N LEU A 217 4.78 -1.82 -8.93
CA LEU A 217 4.34 -0.71 -8.10
C LEU A 217 2.88 -0.35 -8.42
N PRO A 218 2.00 -0.18 -7.41
CA PRO A 218 0.61 0.23 -7.61
C PRO A 218 0.44 1.58 -8.30
N VAL A 219 -0.60 1.64 -9.13
CA VAL A 219 -1.07 2.82 -9.90
C VAL A 219 -2.39 3.33 -9.33
N ALA A 220 -3.22 2.43 -8.82
CA ALA A 220 -4.47 2.77 -8.19
C ALA A 220 -4.77 1.83 -7.03
N GLY A 221 -5.44 2.34 -6.01
CA GLY A 221 -5.87 1.59 -4.83
C GLY A 221 -7.26 1.97 -4.37
N ILE A 222 -7.83 1.16 -3.49
CA ILE A 222 -9.06 1.48 -2.78
C ILE A 222 -8.85 1.32 -1.29
N MET A 223 -9.51 2.17 -0.52
CA MET A 223 -9.64 2.05 0.92
C MET A 223 -11.13 2.26 1.24
N GLN A 224 -11.79 1.25 1.79
CA GLN A 224 -13.20 1.30 2.13
C GLN A 224 -13.37 1.05 3.63
N PHE A 225 -14.14 1.90 4.30
CA PHE A 225 -14.40 1.80 5.74
C PHE A 225 -15.90 1.77 6.05
N ASP A 226 -16.28 1.07 7.12
CA ASP A 226 -17.59 1.26 7.75
C ASP A 226 -17.63 2.63 8.43
N VAL A 227 -18.67 3.42 8.13
CA VAL A 227 -18.93 4.72 8.76
C VAL A 227 -18.90 4.62 10.29
N ALA A 228 -19.55 3.62 10.87
CA ALA A 228 -19.69 3.50 12.32
C ALA A 228 -18.35 3.20 12.99
N ASP A 229 -17.56 2.30 12.40
CA ASP A 229 -16.23 1.97 12.91
C ASP A 229 -15.25 3.13 12.75
N ALA A 230 -15.28 3.83 11.60
CA ALA A 230 -14.45 5.01 11.40
C ALA A 230 -14.72 6.08 12.47
N GLU A 231 -15.99 6.34 12.81
CA GLU A 231 -16.36 7.27 13.88
C GLU A 231 -15.92 6.78 15.28
N ASP A 232 -16.04 5.48 15.55
CA ASP A 232 -15.63 4.89 16.84
C ASP A 232 -14.10 4.97 17.02
N PHE A 233 -13.30 4.64 15.99
CA PHE A 233 -11.84 4.71 16.04
C PHE A 233 -11.30 6.15 16.01
N ASP A 234 -11.98 7.09 15.34
CA ASP A 234 -11.68 8.53 15.45
C ASP A 234 -11.91 9.02 16.89
N GLY A 235 -13.00 8.57 17.53
CA GLY A 235 -13.28 8.83 18.94
C GLY A 235 -12.24 8.26 19.91
N LEU A 236 -11.54 7.20 19.51
CA LEU A 236 -10.44 6.57 20.26
C LEU A 236 -9.07 7.17 19.93
N GLY A 237 -8.97 7.98 18.87
CA GLY A 237 -7.70 8.54 18.39
C GLY A 237 -6.80 7.53 17.68
N LEU A 238 -7.38 6.49 17.07
CA LEU A 238 -6.66 5.42 16.37
C LEU A 238 -6.94 5.39 14.86
N PHE A 239 -7.85 6.24 14.37
CA PHE A 239 -8.19 6.25 12.95
C PHE A 239 -7.03 6.74 12.07
N ASP A 240 -6.18 7.64 12.59
CA ASP A 240 -4.96 8.08 11.90
C ASP A 240 -3.98 6.91 11.68
N ASP A 241 -3.77 6.07 12.70
CA ASP A 241 -2.95 4.85 12.64
C ASP A 241 -3.49 3.87 11.59
N ILE A 242 -4.79 3.58 11.64
CA ILE A 242 -5.47 2.67 10.70
C ILE A 242 -5.34 3.19 9.27
N VAL A 243 -5.64 4.45 9.03
CA VAL A 243 -5.57 5.02 7.68
C VAL A 243 -4.13 4.99 7.15
N PHE A 244 -3.13 5.24 7.99
CA PHE A 244 -1.74 5.12 7.57
C PHE A 244 -1.35 3.67 7.21
N HIS A 245 -1.72 2.72 8.07
CA HIS A 245 -1.52 1.28 7.84
C HIS A 245 -2.13 0.84 6.50
N GLU A 246 -3.39 1.18 6.27
CA GLU A 246 -4.09 0.81 5.04
C GLU A 246 -3.55 1.49 3.80
N MET A 247 -3.09 2.73 3.95
CA MET A 247 -2.47 3.43 2.84
C MET A 247 -1.14 2.77 2.45
N LEU A 248 -0.37 2.22 3.40
CA LEU A 248 0.81 1.42 3.09
C LEU A 248 0.45 0.15 2.31
N HIS A 249 -0.65 -0.53 2.65
CA HIS A 249 -1.14 -1.65 1.84
C HIS A 249 -1.53 -1.24 0.41
N THR A 250 -2.15 -0.07 0.23
CA THR A 250 -2.54 0.40 -1.11
C THR A 250 -1.36 0.71 -2.03
N ILE A 251 -0.23 1.13 -1.46
CA ILE A 251 1.04 1.29 -2.19
C ILE A 251 1.81 -0.03 -2.32
N GLY A 252 1.20 -1.15 -1.92
CA GLY A 252 1.61 -2.51 -2.23
C GLY A 252 2.36 -3.24 -1.11
N PHE A 253 2.52 -2.61 0.05
CA PHE A 253 3.18 -3.24 1.19
C PHE A 253 2.43 -4.51 1.59
N GLY A 254 3.15 -5.60 1.84
CA GLY A 254 2.57 -6.91 2.15
C GLY A 254 2.04 -7.65 0.93
N THR A 255 1.09 -7.04 0.22
CA THR A 255 0.31 -7.66 -0.85
C THR A 255 1.09 -7.90 -2.14
N MET A 256 2.10 -7.07 -2.43
CA MET A 256 2.89 -7.18 -3.67
C MET A 256 4.22 -7.93 -3.49
N TRP A 257 4.60 -8.30 -2.26
CA TRP A 257 5.92 -8.87 -1.98
C TRP A 257 6.22 -10.16 -2.75
N ASP A 258 5.27 -11.09 -2.85
CA ASP A 258 5.46 -12.36 -3.57
C ASP A 258 5.62 -12.12 -5.09
N LEU A 259 4.83 -11.20 -5.66
CA LEU A 259 4.93 -10.80 -7.07
C LEU A 259 6.29 -10.17 -7.39
N MET A 260 6.83 -9.40 -6.45
CA MET A 260 8.15 -8.78 -6.53
C MET A 260 9.30 -9.77 -6.24
N GLY A 261 9.00 -11.00 -5.81
CA GLY A 261 10.00 -12.01 -5.45
C GLY A 261 10.76 -11.68 -4.18
N LEU A 262 10.13 -10.94 -3.27
CA LEU A 262 10.71 -10.47 -2.00
C LEU A 262 10.38 -11.38 -0.83
N THR A 263 9.67 -12.50 -1.02
CA THR A 263 9.37 -13.46 0.04
C THR A 263 10.12 -14.78 -0.14
N SER A 264 10.35 -15.48 0.97
CA SER A 264 10.82 -16.87 0.98
C SER A 264 10.09 -17.64 2.07
N GLY A 265 9.78 -18.90 1.78
CA GLY A 265 8.98 -19.76 2.65
C GLY A 265 7.48 -19.66 2.34
N SER A 266 6.64 -20.13 3.26
CA SER A 266 5.18 -20.00 3.13
C SER A 266 4.48 -20.11 4.48
N ILE A 267 3.25 -19.59 4.56
CA ILE A 267 2.37 -19.78 5.72
C ILE A 267 2.19 -21.28 6.02
N ALA A 268 2.01 -22.10 4.99
CA ALA A 268 1.79 -23.54 5.15
C ALA A 268 3.00 -24.28 5.76
N THR A 269 4.21 -23.77 5.52
CA THR A 269 5.47 -24.31 6.07
C THR A 269 5.91 -23.61 7.35
N GLN A 270 5.20 -22.56 7.79
CA GLN A 270 5.50 -21.75 8.97
C GLN A 270 6.94 -21.21 8.97
N ASP A 271 7.40 -20.76 7.81
CA ASP A 271 8.74 -20.22 7.60
C ASP A 271 8.76 -19.02 6.64
N LEU A 272 7.62 -18.32 6.51
CA LEU A 272 7.50 -17.15 5.64
C LEU A 272 8.34 -16.00 6.19
N SER A 273 9.10 -15.36 5.29
CA SER A 273 9.92 -14.19 5.61
C SER A 273 10.01 -13.25 4.41
N PHE A 274 10.15 -11.96 4.67
CA PHE A 274 10.52 -10.95 3.70
C PHE A 274 12.05 -10.92 3.56
N THR A 275 12.56 -10.86 2.34
CA THR A 275 13.96 -11.12 2.00
C THR A 275 14.64 -9.95 1.29
N GLY A 276 14.00 -8.77 1.29
CA GLY A 276 14.61 -7.53 0.87
C GLY A 276 15.91 -7.26 1.65
N ALA A 277 16.94 -6.77 0.96
CA ALA A 277 18.28 -6.66 1.51
C ALA A 277 18.36 -5.54 2.55
N MET A 278 17.72 -4.41 2.27
CA MET A 278 17.71 -3.23 3.15
C MET A 278 16.92 -3.54 4.43
N ALA A 279 15.70 -4.03 4.32
CA ALA A 279 14.87 -4.38 5.47
C ALA A 279 15.54 -5.45 6.34
N THR A 280 16.22 -6.43 5.71
CA THR A 280 16.98 -7.46 6.44
C THR A 280 18.18 -6.87 7.18
N GLU A 281 18.88 -5.89 6.61
CA GLU A 281 20.00 -5.20 7.28
C GLU A 281 19.51 -4.37 8.48
N VAL A 282 18.43 -3.62 8.30
CA VAL A 282 17.80 -2.84 9.38
C VAL A 282 17.29 -3.78 10.49
N TYR A 283 16.62 -4.87 10.14
CA TYR A 283 16.18 -5.91 11.10
C TYR A 283 17.36 -6.51 11.89
N ASN A 284 18.48 -6.78 11.22
CA ASN A 284 19.68 -7.29 11.88
C ASN A 284 20.35 -6.27 12.80
N THR A 285 20.14 -4.99 12.57
CA THR A 285 20.72 -3.88 13.35
C THR A 285 19.83 -3.49 14.52
N ASP A 286 18.58 -3.13 14.25
CA ASP A 286 17.67 -2.52 15.22
C ASP A 286 16.99 -3.57 16.10
N PHE A 287 16.70 -4.73 15.51
CA PHE A 287 16.09 -5.87 16.19
C PHE A 287 17.09 -7.00 16.44
N VAL A 288 18.37 -6.66 16.68
CA VAL A 288 19.48 -7.62 16.89
C VAL A 288 19.20 -8.67 17.96
N ALA A 289 18.39 -8.34 18.98
CA ALA A 289 17.99 -9.27 20.02
C ALA A 289 17.06 -10.40 19.51
N LEU A 290 16.28 -10.12 18.46
CA LEU A 290 15.40 -11.08 17.80
C LEU A 290 16.15 -11.81 16.68
N SER A 291 16.85 -11.08 15.83
CA SER A 291 17.51 -11.59 14.62
C SER A 291 18.84 -12.31 14.89
N GLY A 292 19.45 -12.06 16.05
CA GLY A 292 20.84 -12.46 16.34
C GLY A 292 21.87 -11.76 15.45
N GLY A 293 21.46 -10.73 14.70
CA GLY A 293 22.30 -9.95 13.78
C GLY A 293 22.76 -10.70 12.53
N THR A 294 22.16 -11.85 12.22
CA THR A 294 22.55 -12.69 11.07
C THR A 294 21.35 -13.34 10.36
N ALA A 295 20.14 -12.85 10.60
CA ALA A 295 18.94 -13.33 9.92
C ALA A 295 19.03 -13.07 8.41
N SER A 296 18.41 -13.95 7.63
CA SER A 296 18.35 -13.87 6.16
C SER A 296 17.07 -13.22 5.63
N GLY A 297 16.21 -12.75 6.54
CA GLY A 297 14.93 -12.15 6.22
C GLY A 297 14.23 -11.66 7.49
N VAL A 298 13.22 -10.82 7.31
CA VAL A 298 12.33 -10.30 8.35
C VAL A 298 11.16 -11.28 8.52
N PRO A 299 10.83 -11.73 9.75
CA PRO A 299 9.63 -12.53 10.01
C PRO A 299 8.36 -11.85 9.51
N VAL A 300 7.52 -12.62 8.81
CA VAL A 300 6.20 -12.20 8.32
C VAL A 300 5.14 -12.94 9.10
N GLU A 301 4.01 -12.29 9.35
CA GLU A 301 2.88 -12.88 10.07
C GLU A 301 2.35 -14.13 9.36
N MET A 302 2.04 -15.17 10.13
CA MET A 302 1.56 -16.45 9.62
C MET A 302 0.32 -16.96 10.37
N ASP A 303 -0.01 -16.34 11.50
CA ASP A 303 -1.23 -16.54 12.26
C ASP A 303 -2.37 -15.64 11.74
N GLY A 304 -3.58 -15.90 12.21
CA GLY A 304 -4.77 -15.18 11.77
C GLY A 304 -5.41 -15.73 10.49
N GLY A 305 -6.17 -14.88 9.80
CA GLY A 305 -6.87 -15.22 8.56
C GLY A 305 -6.13 -14.74 7.31
N PRO A 306 -6.72 -14.90 6.12
CA PRO A 306 -6.20 -14.33 4.87
C PRO A 306 -6.04 -12.80 4.90
N GLY A 307 -6.77 -12.12 5.80
CA GLY A 307 -6.59 -10.71 6.17
C GLY A 307 -5.21 -10.38 6.70
N THR A 308 -4.65 -11.29 7.49
CA THR A 308 -3.54 -10.98 8.39
C THR A 308 -2.28 -11.71 7.97
N ALA A 309 -2.37 -13.03 7.76
CA ALA A 309 -1.22 -13.87 7.46
C ALA A 309 -0.64 -13.52 6.08
N GLY A 310 0.67 -13.29 6.03
CA GLY A 310 1.42 -13.06 4.80
C GLY A 310 1.49 -11.61 4.33
N GLY A 311 0.63 -10.73 4.84
CA GLY A 311 0.60 -9.31 4.49
C GLY A 311 1.32 -8.40 5.50
N HIS A 312 1.64 -8.91 6.68
CA HIS A 312 2.08 -8.11 7.83
C HIS A 312 3.42 -8.55 8.39
N TRP A 313 4.03 -7.68 9.19
CA TRP A 313 5.08 -8.11 10.09
C TRP A 313 4.53 -9.01 11.20
N ASP A 314 5.34 -9.97 11.63
CA ASP A 314 4.99 -10.90 12.72
C ASP A 314 4.69 -10.13 14.02
N GLU A 315 3.44 -10.18 14.49
CA GLU A 315 2.98 -9.44 15.66
C GLU A 315 3.79 -9.81 16.91
N ALA A 316 4.07 -11.10 17.10
CA ALA A 316 4.80 -11.59 18.27
C ALA A 316 6.26 -11.09 18.31
N ALA A 317 6.86 -10.82 17.15
CA ALA A 317 8.20 -10.28 17.03
C ALA A 317 8.23 -8.76 17.20
N PHE A 318 7.27 -8.04 16.60
CA PHE A 318 7.37 -6.59 16.41
C PHE A 318 6.42 -5.76 17.28
N GLY A 319 5.40 -6.40 17.87
CA GLY A 319 4.43 -5.78 18.75
C GLY A 319 3.76 -4.59 18.08
N SER A 320 3.91 -3.41 18.67
CA SER A 320 3.26 -2.18 18.21
C SER A 320 3.83 -1.53 16.95
N GLU A 321 4.54 -2.26 16.10
CA GLU A 321 4.98 -1.71 14.82
C GLU A 321 3.75 -1.55 13.91
N ILE A 322 3.65 -0.42 13.21
CA ILE A 322 2.42 -0.04 12.52
C ILE A 322 1.94 -1.03 11.47
N MET A 323 2.82 -1.82 10.85
CA MET A 323 2.50 -2.84 9.83
C MET A 323 2.43 -4.27 10.37
N THR A 324 2.29 -4.45 11.68
CA THR A 324 1.78 -5.72 12.21
C THR A 324 0.26 -5.82 11.99
N GLY A 325 -0.28 -7.03 12.06
CA GLY A 325 -1.69 -7.28 11.73
C GLY A 325 -2.72 -6.74 12.73
N TYR A 326 -2.27 -6.07 13.80
CA TYR A 326 -3.14 -5.59 14.88
C TYR A 326 -2.75 -4.18 15.33
N ILE A 327 -3.66 -3.22 15.18
CA ILE A 327 -3.47 -1.87 15.69
C ILE A 327 -3.49 -1.89 17.22
N ASN A 328 -2.43 -1.35 17.80
CA ASN A 328 -2.25 -1.23 19.24
C ASN A 328 -2.73 0.14 19.75
N ALA A 329 -2.83 0.28 21.07
CA ALA A 329 -3.21 1.57 21.70
C ALA A 329 -2.16 2.68 21.50
N SER A 330 -0.96 2.31 21.05
CA SER A 330 0.10 3.21 20.60
C SER A 330 0.90 2.42 19.59
N ASN A 331 1.15 2.99 18.41
CA ASN A 331 1.90 2.35 17.34
C ASN A 331 3.15 3.17 16.99
N TYR A 332 4.03 2.59 16.20
CA TYR A 332 5.17 3.31 15.64
C TYR A 332 5.53 2.76 14.26
N LEU A 333 5.97 3.64 13.36
CA LEU A 333 6.63 3.26 12.14
C LEU A 333 8.11 3.00 12.40
N SER A 334 8.58 1.84 11.98
CA SER A 334 10.00 1.46 12.03
C SER A 334 10.76 1.84 10.76
N GLU A 335 12.08 2.04 10.88
CA GLU A 335 12.97 2.13 9.69
C GLU A 335 12.93 0.83 8.86
N MET A 336 12.58 -0.30 9.48
CA MET A 336 12.48 -1.60 8.82
C MET A 336 11.33 -1.64 7.81
N THR A 337 10.18 -1.04 8.13
CA THR A 337 9.06 -0.84 7.19
C THR A 337 9.47 0.08 6.04
N VAL A 338 10.19 1.18 6.31
CA VAL A 338 10.67 2.08 5.25
C VAL A 338 11.70 1.39 4.35
N ALA A 339 12.61 0.63 4.93
CA ALA A 339 13.60 -0.16 4.19
C ALA A 339 12.96 -1.26 3.33
N ALA A 340 11.77 -1.76 3.70
CA ALA A 340 11.02 -2.66 2.83
C ALA A 340 10.41 -1.93 1.61
N LEU A 341 10.02 -0.65 1.74
CA LEU A 341 9.61 0.17 0.59
C LEU A 341 10.76 0.38 -0.40
N GLU A 342 11.98 0.59 0.09
CA GLU A 342 13.22 0.59 -0.73
C GLU A 342 13.39 -0.72 -1.49
N ASP A 343 13.28 -1.85 -0.79
CA ASP A 343 13.42 -3.17 -1.42
C ASP A 343 12.30 -3.46 -2.44
N MET A 344 11.13 -2.82 -2.30
CA MET A 344 10.02 -2.87 -3.26
C MET A 344 10.26 -1.99 -4.51
N GLY A 345 11.22 -1.06 -4.46
CA GLY A 345 11.58 -0.19 -5.58
C GLY A 345 11.08 1.26 -5.47
N TYR A 346 10.60 1.69 -4.29
CA TYR A 346 10.41 3.12 -4.00
C TYR A 346 11.73 3.75 -3.57
N ASP A 347 12.06 4.94 -4.06
CA ASP A 347 13.21 5.72 -3.57
C ASP A 347 12.75 6.55 -2.34
N THR A 348 13.23 6.20 -1.16
CA THR A 348 12.85 6.79 0.12
C THR A 348 13.88 7.81 0.61
N TYR A 349 13.77 8.24 1.87
CA TYR A 349 14.81 9.05 2.50
C TYR A 349 16.03 8.23 2.94
N LEU A 350 15.89 6.91 3.08
CA LEU A 350 16.99 6.01 3.46
C LEU A 350 17.95 5.86 2.27
N ASP A 351 19.25 6.06 2.49
CA ASP A 351 20.27 5.83 1.46
C ASP A 351 20.45 4.32 1.24
N ASN A 352 20.01 3.84 0.08
CA ASN A 352 20.15 2.47 -0.40
C ASN A 352 21.53 2.28 -1.07
N PRO A 353 22.48 1.62 -0.38
CA PRO A 353 23.84 1.45 -0.91
C PRO A 353 23.90 0.50 -2.11
N PHE A 354 22.79 -0.18 -2.43
CA PHE A 354 22.67 -1.11 -3.56
C PHE A 354 22.12 -0.44 -4.83
N ALA A 355 21.56 0.77 -4.73
CA ALA A 355 20.96 1.51 -5.84
C ALA A 355 21.78 2.76 -6.20
N ALA A 356 22.47 2.73 -7.35
CA ALA A 356 23.30 3.85 -7.77
C ALA A 356 22.44 5.02 -8.28
N GLY A 357 22.39 6.11 -7.53
CA GLY A 357 21.59 7.30 -7.87
C GLY A 357 20.31 7.45 -7.06
N ASP A 358 20.13 6.57 -6.06
CA ASP A 358 19.08 6.66 -5.06
C ASP A 358 19.05 8.02 -4.37
N LEU A 359 17.84 8.47 -4.08
CA LEU A 359 17.60 9.70 -3.33
C LEU A 359 17.82 9.42 -1.85
N THR A 360 18.21 10.47 -1.12
CA THR A 360 18.30 10.37 0.33
C THR A 360 17.96 11.72 0.94
N GLY A 361 17.35 11.69 2.12
CA GLY A 361 16.77 12.86 2.75
C GLY A 361 17.04 12.93 4.25
N SER A 362 16.43 13.93 4.87
CA SER A 362 16.35 13.97 6.33
C SER A 362 15.31 12.98 6.82
N ASP A 363 15.65 12.22 7.85
CA ASP A 363 14.76 11.30 8.56
C ASP A 363 13.47 12.00 9.05
N PRO A 364 12.28 11.61 8.52
CA PRO A 364 10.99 12.12 8.97
C PRO A 364 10.36 11.30 10.10
N LEU A 365 10.87 10.10 10.45
CA LEU A 365 10.18 9.17 11.36
C LEU A 365 9.98 9.75 12.74
N SER A 366 10.95 10.50 13.28
CA SER A 366 10.76 11.13 14.59
C SER A 366 9.60 12.12 14.61
N ALA A 367 9.30 12.78 13.49
CA ALA A 367 8.15 13.67 13.38
C ALA A 367 6.87 12.84 13.25
N ILE A 368 6.85 11.86 12.33
CA ILE A 368 5.71 10.98 12.09
C ILE A 368 5.30 10.25 13.36
N ASN A 369 6.23 9.53 14.01
CA ASN A 369 5.97 8.83 15.27
C ASN A 369 5.61 9.77 16.43
N GLY A 370 6.03 11.03 16.38
CA GLY A 370 5.76 12.02 17.42
C GLY A 370 4.45 12.80 17.23
N THR A 371 3.80 12.69 16.06
CA THR A 371 2.57 13.44 15.75
C THR A 371 1.43 12.58 15.26
N LEU A 372 1.70 11.57 14.42
CA LEU A 372 0.67 10.74 13.80
C LEU A 372 0.23 9.59 14.70
N PHE A 373 1.16 8.95 15.41
CA PHE A 373 0.89 7.79 16.27
C PHE A 373 0.97 8.10 17.78
N ALA A 374 0.71 9.37 18.15
CA ALA A 374 1.13 9.97 19.43
C ALA A 374 0.06 10.01 20.54
#